data_AF-A0A7R9LUK8-F1
#
_entry.id   AF-A0A7R9LUK8-F1
#
_cell.length_a   1.000
_cell.length_b   1.000
_cell.length_c   1.000
_cell.angle_alpha   90.00
_cell.angle_beta   90.00
_cell.angle_gamma   90.00
#
_symmetry.space_group_name_H-M   'P 1'
#
loop_
_entity.id
_entity.type
_entity.pdbx_description
1 polymer ?
#
loop_
_entity_poly.entity_id
_entity_poly.type
_entity_poly.pdbx_seq_one_letter_code
_entity_poly.pdbx_strand_id
1 'polypeptide(L)'
;MARFKYYHAWILGEVICNASGLGFAGFGHDGRPDWELMSNIDIFGFENALNFRTSLTCWNKTTQVWLRRTAYERNRRTLKLLLTYILSALWHGFYAGYYMTFLGGAFFTLAARNVRRCVRPHFQRGGRP
;
A
#
# COMPACT_ATOMS: atom_id res chain seq x y z
N MET A 1 -17.60 3.24 11.97
CA MET A 1 -18.45 4.01 11.03
C MET A 1 -17.67 4.73 9.93
N ALA A 2 -16.48 5.30 10.16
CA ALA A 2 -15.74 6.03 9.11
C ALA A 2 -15.28 5.16 7.91
N ARG A 3 -14.82 3.93 8.15
CA ARG A 3 -14.26 3.04 7.10
C ARG A 3 -15.26 2.68 5.99
N PHE A 4 -16.51 2.39 6.35
CA PHE A 4 -17.55 2.03 5.37
C PHE A 4 -17.82 3.12 4.34
N LYS A 5 -17.67 4.41 4.71
CA LYS A 5 -17.77 5.52 3.77
C LYS A 5 -16.72 5.40 2.66
N TYR A 6 -15.49 5.05 3.02
CA TYR A 6 -14.40 4.85 2.06
C TYR A 6 -14.57 3.57 1.24
N TYR A 7 -15.00 2.47 1.86
CA TYR A 7 -15.30 1.23 1.13
C TYR A 7 -16.34 1.48 0.04
N HIS A 8 -17.44 2.14 0.38
CA HIS A 8 -18.49 2.44 -0.58
C HIS A 8 -17.96 3.32 -1.73
N ALA A 9 -17.29 4.43 -1.41
CA ALA A 9 -16.77 5.35 -2.42
C ALA A 9 -15.74 4.68 -3.34
N TRP A 10 -14.84 3.87 -2.80
CA TRP A 10 -13.82 3.18 -3.60
C TRP A 10 -14.40 2.06 -4.45
N ILE A 11 -15.26 1.21 -3.90
CA ILE A 11 -15.92 0.15 -4.68
C ILE A 11 -16.77 0.75 -5.81
N LEU A 12 -17.49 1.85 -5.56
CA LEU A 12 -18.26 2.52 -6.60
C LEU A 12 -17.36 3.06 -7.71
N GLY A 13 -16.22 3.68 -7.34
CA GLY A 13 -15.22 4.13 -8.31
C GLY A 13 -14.63 2.97 -9.13
N GLU A 14 -14.31 1.85 -8.48
CA GLU A 14 -13.82 0.63 -9.14
C GLU A 14 -14.83 0.09 -10.16
N VAL A 15 -16.11 0.02 -9.79
CA VAL A 15 -17.18 -0.44 -10.68
C VAL A 15 -17.31 0.48 -11.90
N ILE A 16 -17.28 1.80 -11.71
CA ILE A 16 -17.35 2.76 -12.83
C ILE A 16 -16.13 2.62 -13.75
N CYS A 17 -14.93 2.48 -13.19
CA CYS A 17 -13.70 2.28 -13.96
C CYS A 17 -13.74 0.97 -14.76
N ASN A 18 -14.22 -0.12 -14.15
CA ASN A 18 -14.36 -1.42 -14.80
C ASN A 18 -15.42 -1.37 -15.91
N ALA A 19 -16.58 -0.76 -15.65
CA ALA A 19 -17.63 -0.56 -16.66
C ALA A 19 -17.15 0.30 -17.84
N SER A 20 -16.22 1.22 -17.59
CA SER A 20 -15.59 2.06 -18.63
C SER A 20 -14.42 1.37 -19.35
N GLY A 21 -14.08 0.12 -18.99
CA GLY A 21 -12.96 -0.63 -19.56
C GLY A 21 -11.57 -0.27 -19.00
N LEU A 22 -11.47 0.66 -18.05
CA LEU A 22 -10.20 1.13 -17.48
C LEU A 22 -9.60 0.17 -16.45
N GLY A 23 -10.37 -0.78 -15.96
CA GLY A 23 -9.93 -1.76 -14.97
C GLY A 23 -9.31 -3.04 -15.53
N PHE A 24 -9.32 -3.21 -16.86
CA PHE A 24 -8.81 -4.43 -17.49
C PHE A 24 -7.28 -4.46 -17.49
N ALA A 25 -6.68 -5.43 -16.79
CA ALA A 25 -5.24 -5.62 -16.69
C ALA A 25 -4.67 -6.57 -17.76
N GLY A 26 -5.53 -7.32 -18.46
CA GLY A 26 -5.14 -8.35 -19.42
C GLY A 26 -5.74 -9.71 -19.07
N PHE A 27 -5.14 -10.78 -19.58
CA PHE A 27 -5.49 -12.15 -19.23
C PHE A 27 -4.46 -12.70 -18.24
N GLY A 28 -4.95 -13.34 -17.17
CA GLY A 28 -4.13 -14.05 -16.21
C GLY A 28 -3.44 -15.29 -16.82
N HIS A 29 -2.57 -15.93 -16.03
CA HIS A 29 -1.91 -17.18 -16.42
C HIS A 29 -2.90 -18.33 -16.68
N ASP A 30 -4.11 -18.23 -16.11
CA ASP A 30 -5.23 -19.13 -16.29
C ASP A 30 -6.13 -18.80 -17.49
N GLY A 31 -5.78 -17.77 -18.27
CA GLY A 31 -6.55 -17.31 -19.43
C GLY A 31 -7.84 -16.58 -19.08
N ARG A 32 -8.08 -16.24 -17.80
CA ARG A 32 -9.24 -15.48 -17.37
C ARG A 32 -8.97 -13.98 -17.45
N PRO A 33 -9.98 -13.15 -17.78
CA PRO A 33 -9.80 -11.71 -17.82
C PRO A 33 -9.58 -11.16 -16.40
N ASP A 34 -8.48 -10.44 -16.21
CA ASP A 34 -8.12 -9.79 -14.96
C ASP A 34 -8.63 -8.34 -14.96
N TRP A 35 -9.40 -7.99 -13.94
CA TRP A 35 -10.06 -6.69 -13.76
C TRP A 35 -9.52 -5.92 -12.55
N GLU A 36 -8.36 -6.31 -12.03
CA GLU A 36 -7.79 -5.69 -10.83
C GLU A 36 -6.88 -4.48 -11.13
N LEU A 37 -6.79 -4.00 -12.38
CA LEU A 37 -5.89 -2.91 -12.76
C LEU A 37 -6.13 -1.63 -11.95
N MET A 38 -7.40 -1.34 -11.68
CA MET A 38 -7.84 -0.14 -10.96
C MET A 38 -8.58 -0.49 -9.67
N SER A 39 -8.09 -1.45 -8.89
CA SER A 39 -8.63 -1.76 -7.55
C SER A 39 -7.97 -0.90 -6.46
N ASN A 40 -8.76 -0.15 -5.71
CA ASN A 40 -8.34 0.71 -4.61
C ASN A 40 -8.38 0.01 -3.25
N ILE A 41 -9.32 -0.90 -3.01
CA ILE A 41 -9.51 -1.53 -1.70
C ILE A 41 -9.69 -3.04 -1.81
N ASP A 42 -9.02 -3.79 -0.93
CA ASP A 42 -9.37 -5.18 -0.64
C ASP A 42 -9.92 -5.27 0.79
N ILE A 43 -11.25 -5.41 0.89
CA ILE A 43 -11.97 -5.35 2.17
C ILE A 43 -11.64 -6.59 3.01
N PHE A 44 -11.66 -7.78 2.41
CA PHE A 44 -11.40 -9.02 3.15
C PHE A 44 -9.94 -9.10 3.59
N GLY A 45 -8.99 -8.74 2.71
CA GLY A 45 -7.57 -8.68 3.07
C GLY A 45 -7.27 -7.61 4.11
N PHE A 46 -7.99 -6.48 4.09
CA PHE A 46 -7.83 -5.42 5.09
C PHE A 46 -8.36 -5.83 6.47
N GLU A 47 -9.57 -6.38 6.54
CA GLU A 47 -10.20 -6.76 7.82
C GLU A 47 -9.54 -8.00 8.44
N ASN A 48 -8.99 -8.92 7.63
CA ASN A 48 -8.26 -10.10 8.10
C ASN A 48 -6.73 -9.91 8.20
N ALA A 49 -6.24 -8.67 8.04
CA ALA A 49 -4.80 -8.41 8.06
C ALA A 49 -4.20 -8.66 9.45
N LEU A 50 -3.25 -9.59 9.53
CA LEU A 50 -2.54 -9.95 10.77
C LEU A 50 -1.44 -8.97 11.17
N ASN A 51 -1.09 -8.04 10.29
CA ASN A 51 -0.06 -7.06 10.57
C ASN A 51 -0.36 -5.74 9.85
N PHE A 52 0.15 -4.66 10.42
CA PHE A 52 -0.08 -3.30 9.92
C PHE A 52 0.36 -3.09 8.47
N ARG A 53 1.44 -3.77 8.04
CA ARG A 53 1.91 -3.68 6.66
C ARG A 53 0.89 -4.29 5.69
N THR A 54 0.32 -5.45 6.02
CA THR A 54 -0.71 -6.10 5.20
C THR A 54 -1.97 -5.23 5.13
N SER A 55 -2.41 -4.66 6.27
CA SER A 55 -3.55 -3.72 6.28
C SER A 55 -3.29 -2.53 5.35
N LEU A 56 -2.10 -1.92 5.44
CA LEU A 56 -1.73 -0.82 4.55
C LEU A 56 -1.75 -1.24 3.09
N THR A 57 -1.20 -2.40 2.72
CA THR A 57 -1.16 -2.84 1.30
C THR A 57 -2.54 -3.11 0.72
N CYS A 58 -3.54 -3.45 1.54
CA CYS A 58 -4.91 -3.66 1.08
C CYS A 58 -5.70 -2.34 0.96
N TRP A 59 -5.26 -1.28 1.64
CA TRP A 59 -5.97 0.00 1.74
C TRP A 59 -5.43 1.06 0.78
N ASN A 60 -6.29 1.62 -0.06
CA ASN A 60 -5.95 2.69 -1.01
C ASN A 60 -4.73 2.35 -1.90
N LYS A 61 -4.81 1.20 -2.56
CA LYS A 61 -3.76 0.62 -3.40
C LYS A 61 -3.28 1.58 -4.50
N THR A 62 -4.19 2.25 -5.20
CA THR A 62 -3.84 3.18 -6.29
C THR A 62 -3.03 4.37 -5.79
N THR A 63 -3.40 4.98 -4.65
CA THR A 63 -2.59 6.06 -4.06
C THR A 63 -1.21 5.54 -3.63
N GLN A 64 -1.10 4.30 -3.13
CA GLN A 64 0.21 3.72 -2.82
C GLN A 64 1.07 3.52 -4.07
N VAL A 65 0.49 3.04 -5.17
CA VAL A 65 1.19 2.92 -6.47
C VAL A 65 1.62 4.30 -6.97
N TRP A 66 0.75 5.30 -6.86
CA TRP A 66 1.06 6.69 -7.21
C TRP A 66 2.23 7.23 -6.37
N LEU A 67 2.19 7.09 -5.04
CA LEU A 67 3.29 7.51 -4.16
C LEU A 67 4.59 6.79 -4.48
N ARG A 68 4.51 5.49 -4.78
CA ARG A 68 5.69 4.70 -5.17
C ARG A 68 6.31 5.22 -6.46
N ARG A 69 5.51 5.43 -7.50
CA ARG A 69 5.97 5.90 -8.81
C ARG A 69 6.43 7.35 -8.81
N THR A 70 5.83 8.20 -7.97
CA THR A 70 6.14 9.65 -7.95
C THR A 70 7.24 10.02 -6.97
N ALA A 71 7.27 9.45 -5.76
CA ALA A 71 8.27 9.79 -4.75
C ALA A 71 9.34 8.71 -4.60
N TYR A 72 8.93 7.46 -4.38
CA TYR A 72 9.87 6.42 -3.96
C TYR A 72 10.85 6.03 -5.07
N GLU A 73 10.37 5.81 -6.30
CA GLU A 73 11.17 5.34 -7.44
C GLU A 73 11.95 6.49 -8.11
N ARG A 74 11.41 7.72 -8.08
CA ARG A 74 12.10 8.88 -8.66
C ARG A 74 13.30 9.35 -7.84
N ASN A 75 13.33 9.04 -6.55
CA ASN A 75 14.38 9.50 -5.67
C ASN A 75 15.49 8.44 -5.49
N ARG A 76 16.70 8.75 -5.96
CA ARG A 76 17.89 7.89 -5.82
C ARG A 76 18.54 7.97 -4.43
N ARG A 77 18.10 8.88 -3.56
CA ARG A 77 18.70 9.10 -2.23
C ARG A 77 18.27 8.05 -1.21
N THR A 78 19.11 7.84 -0.19
CA THR A 78 18.85 6.96 0.97
C THR A 78 17.55 7.32 1.71
N LEU A 79 17.10 8.58 1.62
CA LEU A 79 15.92 9.12 2.30
C LEU A 79 14.58 8.92 1.56
N LYS A 80 14.54 8.12 0.47
CA LYS A 80 13.32 7.93 -0.33
C LYS A 80 12.09 7.50 0.46
N LEU A 81 12.25 6.69 1.50
CA LEU A 81 11.14 6.25 2.35
C LEU A 81 10.56 7.44 3.14
N LEU A 82 11.40 8.19 3.83
CA LEU A 82 10.98 9.37 4.60
C LEU A 82 10.30 10.40 3.70
N LEU A 83 10.86 10.67 2.53
CA LEU A 83 10.27 11.61 1.58
C LEU A 83 8.92 11.15 1.03
N THR A 84 8.73 9.83 0.85
CA THR A 84 7.42 9.28 0.47
C THR A 84 6.38 9.49 1.57
N TYR A 85 6.75 9.28 2.84
CA TYR A 85 5.87 9.53 3.98
C TYR A 85 5.58 11.02 4.21
N ILE A 86 6.55 11.89 3.99
CA ILE A 86 6.35 13.36 4.04
C ILE A 86 5.40 13.79 2.93
N LEU A 87 5.59 13.31 1.69
CA LEU A 87 4.67 13.59 0.59
C LEU A 87 3.25 13.10 0.91
N SER A 88 3.15 11.90 1.49
CA SER A 88 1.86 11.36 1.92
C SER A 88 1.21 12.24 2.99
N ALA A 89 1.97 12.73 3.98
CA ALA A 89 1.46 13.66 4.98
C ALA A 89 0.96 14.97 4.37
N LEU A 90 1.74 15.57 3.46
CA LEU A 90 1.36 16.78 2.75
C LEU A 90 0.09 16.59 1.90
N TRP A 91 -0.08 15.42 1.27
CA TRP A 91 -1.27 15.09 0.49
C TRP A 91 -2.54 15.01 1.36
N HIS A 92 -2.43 14.58 2.62
CA HIS A 92 -3.57 14.56 3.56
C HIS A 92 -3.88 15.94 4.16
N GLY A 93 -2.93 16.88 4.12
CA GLY A 93 -3.11 18.28 4.53
C GLY A 93 -2.22 18.72 5.70
N PHE A 94 -2.40 19.96 6.14
CA PHE A 94 -1.50 20.62 7.10
C PHE A 94 -1.87 20.42 8.59
N TYR A 95 -2.69 19.43 8.90
CA TYR A 95 -3.03 19.11 10.29
C TYR A 95 -1.90 18.33 10.96
N ALA A 96 -1.49 18.77 12.16
CA ALA A 96 -0.38 18.16 12.91
C ALA A 96 -0.52 16.64 13.12
N GLY A 97 -1.76 16.16 13.28
CA GLY A 97 -2.08 14.74 13.43
C GLY A 97 -1.62 13.87 12.26
N TYR A 98 -1.64 14.39 11.03
CA TYR A 98 -1.16 13.65 9.87
C TYR A 98 0.34 13.45 9.92
N TYR A 99 1.12 14.50 10.20
CA TYR A 99 2.57 14.39 10.30
C TYR A 99 2.99 13.41 11.38
N MET A 100 2.34 13.43 12.56
CA MET A 100 2.60 12.45 13.61
C MET A 100 2.33 11.02 13.13
N THR A 101 1.22 10.79 12.45
CA THR A 101 0.83 9.46 11.95
C THR A 101 1.77 8.95 10.87
N PHE A 102 2.11 9.78 9.86
CA PHE A 102 2.96 9.38 8.75
C PHE A 102 4.43 9.26 9.13
N LEU A 103 4.95 10.17 9.97
CA LEU A 103 6.32 10.04 10.48
C LEU A 103 6.44 8.84 11.43
N GLY A 104 5.44 8.61 12.29
CA GLY A 104 5.34 7.41 13.10
C GLY A 104 5.33 6.15 12.22
N GLY A 105 4.50 6.12 11.18
CA GLY A 105 4.45 5.03 10.19
C GLY A 105 5.79 4.80 9.48
N ALA A 106 6.52 5.88 9.13
CA ALA A 106 7.85 5.79 8.55
C ALA A 106 8.85 5.14 9.51
N PHE A 107 8.81 5.55 10.78
CA PHE A 107 9.64 4.99 11.84
C PHE A 107 9.35 3.51 12.07
N PHE A 108 8.07 3.13 12.24
CA PHE A 108 7.65 1.74 12.39
C PHE A 108 8.08 0.88 11.19
N THR A 109 7.96 1.41 9.98
CA THR A 109 8.38 0.69 8.78
C THR A 109 9.89 0.48 8.74
N LEU A 110 10.68 1.47 9.14
CA LEU A 110 12.14 1.34 9.22
C LEU A 110 12.54 0.33 10.30
N ALA A 111 11.94 0.42 11.49
CA ALA A 111 12.15 -0.51 12.59
C ALA A 111 11.80 -1.95 12.18
N ALA A 112 10.62 -2.17 11.58
CA ALA A 112 10.20 -3.48 11.10
C ALA A 112 11.14 -4.06 10.03
N ARG A 113 11.68 -3.21 9.13
CA ARG A 113 12.67 -3.65 8.13
C ARG A 113 13.98 -4.08 8.79
N ASN A 114 14.44 -3.37 9.80
CA ASN A 114 15.67 -3.72 10.53
C ASN A 114 15.48 -4.99 11.36
N VAL A 115 14.38 -5.10 12.13
CA VAL A 115 14.03 -6.32 12.86
C VAL A 115 13.96 -7.51 11.92
N ARG A 116 13.27 -7.38 10.77
CA ARG A 116 13.19 -8.48 9.80
C ARG A 116 14.56 -8.85 9.23
N ARG A 117 15.48 -7.89 9.01
CA ARG A 117 16.84 -8.19 8.55
C ARG A 117 17.66 -8.95 9.58
N CYS A 118 17.51 -8.62 10.87
CA CYS A 118 18.24 -9.29 11.95
C CYS A 118 17.65 -10.66 12.28
N VAL A 119 16.32 -10.78 12.34
CA VAL A 119 15.63 -11.99 12.82
C VAL A 119 15.51 -13.06 11.73
N ARG A 120 15.18 -12.67 10.49
CA ARG A 120 14.94 -13.61 9.38
C ARG A 120 16.11 -14.59 9.11
N PRO A 121 17.39 -14.18 9.16
CA PRO A 121 18.51 -15.10 8.99
C PRO A 121 18.57 -16.23 10.03
N HIS A 122 18.07 -16.02 11.25
CA HIS A 122 18.08 -17.05 12.29
C HIS A 122 17.07 -18.18 12.01
N PHE A 123 15.97 -17.89 11.31
CA PHE A 123 14.94 -18.87 11.00
C PHE A 123 15.09 -19.50 9.60
N GLN A 124 15.79 -18.84 8.68
CA GLN A 124 15.97 -19.32 7.30
C GLN A 124 17.34 -19.93 7.00
N ARG A 125 18.27 -19.98 7.97
CA ARG A 125 19.60 -20.60 7.81
C ARG A 125 19.58 -22.14 7.78
N GLY A 126 18.44 -22.80 7.96
CA GLY A 126 18.31 -24.26 7.94
C GLY A 126 18.08 -24.91 6.57
N GLY A 127 18.07 -24.15 5.48
CA GLY A 127 17.88 -24.68 4.11
C GLY A 127 18.96 -24.19 3.17
N ARG A 128 20.09 -24.90 3.13
CA ARG A 128 20.98 -24.94 1.96
C ARG A 128 20.69 -26.25 1.23
N PRO A 129 20.59 -26.28 -0.11
CA PRO A 129 20.84 -27.53 -0.84
C PRO A 129 22.27 -28.00 -0.58
#